data_AF-A2HSG2-F1
#
_entry.id   AF-A2HSG2-F1
#
_cell.length_a   1.000
_cell.length_b   1.000
_cell.length_c   1.000
_cell.angle_alpha   90.00
_cell.angle_beta   90.00
_cell.angle_gamma   90.00
#
_symmetry.space_group_name_H-M   'P 1'
#
loop_
_entity.id
_entity.type
_entity.pdbx_description
1 polymer ?
#
loop_
_entity_poly.entity_id
_entity_poly.type
_entity_poly.pdbx_seq_one_letter_code
_entity_poly.pdbx_strand_id
1 'polypeptide(L)'
;MWNWKKQLRFYFRSGICYAEMGDSVIPYGYEYQGNPQRLVYTNLTAKCYLTLCEGISLGYGGNPYGPAGTGKTESVKALGQALGRQVLVFNCDEAIDVQSMCRIFTGLVMGGAWGCFDEFNRLDEEVLSALSQQIQVIQTAILNKASNVII
;
A
#
# COMPACT_ATOMS: atom_id res chain seq x y z
N MET A 1 -9.66 25.56 -7.11
CA MET A 1 -9.51 24.28 -7.83
C MET A 1 -8.86 23.18 -6.97
N TRP A 2 -7.74 23.45 -6.28
CA TRP A 2 -7.03 22.48 -5.44
C TRP A 2 -7.87 21.79 -4.35
N ASN A 3 -8.76 22.52 -3.67
CA ASN A 3 -9.59 21.96 -2.59
C ASN A 3 -10.48 20.79 -3.00
N TRP A 4 -10.83 20.70 -4.28
CA TRP A 4 -11.57 19.58 -4.84
C TRP A 4 -10.64 18.44 -5.25
N LYS A 5 -9.54 18.77 -5.94
CA LYS A 5 -8.54 17.78 -6.39
C LYS A 5 -7.91 17.00 -5.24
N LYS A 6 -7.68 17.63 -4.08
CA LYS A 6 -7.08 16.97 -2.91
C LYS A 6 -7.98 15.92 -2.24
N GLN A 7 -9.25 15.80 -2.64
CA GLN A 7 -10.17 14.80 -2.10
C GLN A 7 -10.06 13.50 -2.91
N LEU A 8 -10.33 12.37 -2.27
CA LEU A 8 -10.50 11.10 -2.97
C LEU A 8 -11.86 11.10 -3.69
N ARG A 9 -11.83 10.96 -5.01
CA ARG A 9 -13.00 11.06 -5.89
C ARG A 9 -13.13 9.80 -6.74
N PHE A 10 -14.34 9.41 -7.09
CA PHE A 10 -14.59 8.22 -7.90
C PHE A 10 -15.31 8.61 -9.19
N TYR A 11 -14.80 8.13 -10.31
CA TYR A 11 -15.33 8.39 -11.64
C TYR A 11 -15.55 7.08 -12.38
N PHE A 12 -16.73 6.93 -12.98
CA PHE A 12 -17.04 5.79 -13.81
C PHE A 12 -16.81 6.15 -15.28
N ARG A 13 -15.94 5.41 -15.96
CA ARG A 13 -15.61 5.60 -17.38
C ARG A 13 -15.63 4.27 -18.08
N SER A 14 -16.49 4.14 -19.10
CA SER A 14 -16.55 2.95 -19.96
C SER A 14 -16.64 1.61 -19.21
N GLY A 15 -17.46 1.54 -18.16
CA GLY A 15 -17.63 0.31 -17.37
C GLY A 15 -16.63 0.12 -16.23
N ILE A 16 -15.59 0.95 -16.15
CA ILE A 16 -14.52 0.86 -15.15
C ILE A 16 -14.59 2.04 -14.19
N CYS A 17 -14.49 1.77 -12.90
CA CYS A 17 -14.40 2.77 -11.84
C CYS A 17 -12.94 3.16 -11.63
N TYR A 18 -12.68 4.46 -11.59
CA TYR A 18 -11.38 5.05 -11.30
C TYR A 18 -11.48 5.90 -10.04
N ALA A 19 -10.57 5.67 -9.10
CA ALA A 19 -10.32 6.56 -8.00
C ALA A 19 -9.31 7.62 -8.42
N GLU A 20 -9.64 8.89 -8.24
CA GLU A 20 -8.79 10.03 -8.54
C GLU A 20 -8.54 10.86 -7.28
N MET A 21 -7.27 11.12 -6.99
CA MET A 21 -6.86 11.98 -5.86
C MET A 21 -5.59 12.75 -6.24
N GLY A 22 -5.61 14.06 -6.06
CA GLY A 22 -4.59 14.94 -6.63
C GLY A 22 -4.59 14.82 -8.15
N ASP A 23 -3.43 14.46 -8.71
CA ASP A 23 -3.27 14.14 -10.13
C ASP A 23 -3.13 12.62 -10.39
N SER A 24 -3.31 11.80 -9.35
CA SER A 24 -3.25 10.34 -9.45
C SER A 24 -4.57 9.75 -9.94
N VAL A 25 -4.49 8.78 -10.84
CA VAL A 25 -5.64 8.02 -11.35
C VAL A 25 -5.39 6.54 -11.13
N ILE A 26 -6.21 5.90 -10.30
CA ILE A 26 -6.02 4.52 -9.86
C ILE A 26 -7.28 3.72 -10.23
N PRO A 27 -7.16 2.60 -10.97
CA PRO A 27 -8.30 1.73 -11.25
C PRO A 27 -8.77 1.04 -9.96
N TYR A 28 -10.08 1.00 -9.76
CA TYR A 28 -10.70 0.31 -8.62
C TYR A 28 -10.44 -1.20 -8.69
N GLY A 29 -10.13 -1.84 -7.56
CA GLY A 29 -9.73 -3.25 -7.51
C GLY A 29 -10.88 -4.27 -7.56
N TYR A 30 -12.10 -3.86 -7.21
CA TYR A 30 -13.29 -4.74 -7.17
C TYR A 30 -13.19 -5.96 -6.23
N GLU A 31 -12.22 -5.98 -5.32
CA GLU A 31 -12.07 -7.07 -4.35
C GLU A 31 -13.10 -6.94 -3.21
N TYR A 32 -13.67 -8.06 -2.77
CA TYR A 32 -14.63 -8.08 -1.68
C TYR A 32 -13.96 -7.73 -0.34
N GLN A 33 -14.39 -6.63 0.28
CA GLN A 33 -13.81 -6.14 1.54
C GLN A 33 -14.62 -6.55 2.79
N GLY A 34 -15.78 -7.18 2.63
CA GLY A 34 -16.69 -7.45 3.75
C GLY A 34 -17.36 -6.20 4.30
N ASN A 35 -17.72 -6.24 5.59
CA ASN A 35 -18.27 -5.09 6.33
C ASN A 35 -17.30 -4.64 7.45
N PRO A 36 -16.14 -4.04 7.09
CA PRO A 36 -15.16 -3.59 8.06
C PRO A 36 -15.61 -2.32 8.77
N GLN A 37 -15.08 -2.07 9.96
CA GLN A 37 -15.23 -0.80 10.65
C GLN A 37 -14.61 0.33 9.82
N ARG A 38 -15.32 1.44 9.66
CA ARG A 38 -14.86 2.58 8.87
C ARG A 38 -14.05 3.54 9.74
N LEU A 39 -12.89 3.93 9.23
CA LEU A 39 -12.07 4.98 9.85
C LEU A 39 -12.73 6.35 9.62
N VAL A 40 -12.79 7.18 10.66
CA VAL A 40 -13.30 8.55 10.55
C VAL A 40 -12.36 9.36 9.66
N TYR A 41 -12.93 10.03 8.65
CA TYR A 41 -12.14 10.85 7.75
C TYR A 41 -11.71 12.14 8.45
N THR A 42 -10.40 12.34 8.58
CA THR A 42 -9.79 13.54 9.19
C THR A 42 -8.85 14.24 8.22
N ASN A 43 -8.46 15.48 8.54
CA ASN A 43 -7.45 16.21 7.75
C ASN A 43 -6.09 15.50 7.70
N LEU A 44 -5.74 14.72 8.73
CA LEU A 44 -4.50 13.95 8.76
C LEU A 44 -4.59 12.74 7.82
N THR A 45 -5.69 12.00 7.91
CA THR A 45 -5.97 10.85 7.02
C THR A 45 -6.02 11.29 5.55
N ALA A 46 -6.65 12.44 5.26
CA ALA A 46 -6.69 13.01 3.91
C ALA A 46 -5.30 13.29 3.33
N LYS A 47 -4.38 13.83 4.14
CA LYS A 47 -2.99 14.07 3.73
C LYS A 47 -2.26 12.75 3.47
N CYS A 48 -2.44 11.77 4.36
CA CYS A 48 -1.86 10.43 4.18
C CYS A 48 -2.33 9.79 2.88
N TYR A 49 -3.63 9.86 2.57
CA TYR A 49 -4.20 9.31 1.35
C TYR A 49 -3.64 9.98 0.10
N LEU A 50 -3.49 11.31 0.13
CA LEU A 50 -2.92 12.07 -0.99
C LEU A 50 -1.51 11.59 -1.32
N THR A 51 -0.63 11.51 -0.31
CA THR A 51 0.75 11.05 -0.48
C THR A 51 0.83 9.60 -0.94
N LEU A 52 0.00 8.72 -0.39
CA LEU A 52 -0.03 7.31 -0.79
C LEU A 52 -0.51 7.14 -2.24
N CYS A 53 -1.58 7.82 -2.64
CA CYS A 53 -2.09 7.76 -4.01
C CYS A 53 -1.04 8.26 -5.03
N GLU A 54 -0.35 9.35 -4.69
CA GLU A 54 0.71 9.93 -5.54
C GLU A 54 1.92 9.00 -5.63
N GLY A 55 2.36 8.43 -4.52
CA GLY A 55 3.42 7.43 -4.50
C GLY A 55 3.11 6.21 -5.38
N ILE A 56 1.89 5.68 -5.27
CA ILE A 56 1.44 4.53 -6.09
C ILE A 56 1.41 4.89 -7.57
N SER A 57 0.90 6.07 -7.93
CA SER A 57 0.86 6.52 -9.33
C SER A 57 2.25 6.66 -9.95
N LEU A 58 3.27 6.88 -9.12
CA LEU A 58 4.68 6.96 -9.51
C LEU A 58 5.43 5.62 -9.40
N GLY A 59 4.78 4.55 -8.93
CA GLY A 59 5.39 3.23 -8.75
C GLY A 59 6.20 3.07 -7.46
N TYR A 60 6.05 3.98 -6.49
CA TYR A 60 6.70 3.90 -5.18
C TYR A 60 5.84 3.22 -4.12
N GLY A 61 6.50 2.60 -3.15
CA GLY A 61 5.88 2.18 -1.89
C GLY A 61 5.61 3.38 -0.96
N GLY A 62 4.62 3.24 -0.08
CA GLY A 62 4.29 4.25 0.93
C GLY A 62 4.82 3.88 2.31
N ASN A 63 5.43 4.84 3.02
CA ASN A 63 5.83 4.68 4.42
C ASN A 63 5.22 5.80 5.28
N PRO A 64 3.98 5.63 5.80
CA PRO A 64 3.39 6.59 6.73
C PRO A 64 4.12 6.52 8.08
N TYR A 65 4.91 7.53 8.39
CA TYR A 65 5.67 7.60 9.65
C TYR A 65 4.94 8.39 10.74
N GLY A 66 5.04 7.93 12.00
CA GLY A 66 4.45 8.60 13.16
C GLY A 66 4.48 7.75 14.44
N PRO A 67 4.13 8.32 15.61
CA PRO A 67 4.08 7.60 16.89
C PRO A 67 3.15 6.37 16.87
N ALA A 68 3.34 5.46 17.82
CA ALA A 68 2.43 4.34 18.03
C ALA A 68 1.00 4.85 18.33
N GLY A 69 -0.03 4.14 17.86
CA GLY A 69 -1.43 4.51 18.09
C GLY A 69 -1.97 5.68 17.25
N THR A 70 -1.21 6.19 16.26
CA THR A 70 -1.66 7.29 15.37
C THR A 70 -2.44 6.83 14.13
N GLY A 71 -2.80 5.54 14.06
CA GLY A 71 -3.65 5.01 12.99
C GLY A 71 -2.92 4.81 11.65
N LYS A 72 -1.60 4.54 11.65
CA LYS A 72 -0.78 4.37 10.44
C LYS A 72 -1.30 3.21 9.59
N THR A 73 -1.33 2.02 10.20
CA THR A 73 -1.79 0.77 9.59
C THR A 73 -3.26 0.88 9.18
N GLU A 74 -4.09 1.46 10.05
CA GLU A 74 -5.51 1.68 9.83
C GLU A 74 -5.78 2.63 8.66
N SER A 75 -4.94 3.66 8.48
CA SER A 75 -5.03 4.58 7.34
C SER A 75 -4.75 3.86 6.03
N VAL A 76 -3.69 3.04 5.97
CA VAL A 76 -3.37 2.24 4.76
C VAL A 76 -4.49 1.25 4.46
N LYS A 77 -5.00 0.54 5.47
CA LYS A 77 -6.14 -0.38 5.32
C LYS A 77 -7.39 0.32 4.81
N ALA A 78 -7.74 1.45 5.40
CA ALA A 78 -8.93 2.20 5.01
C ALA A 78 -8.81 2.77 3.59
N LEU A 79 -7.61 3.18 3.15
CA LEU A 79 -7.37 3.57 1.76
C LEU A 79 -7.53 2.38 0.81
N GLY A 80 -6.91 1.24 1.10
CA GLY A 80 -7.04 0.04 0.27
C GLY A 80 -8.51 -0.39 0.13
N GLN A 81 -9.25 -0.41 1.24
CA GLN A 81 -10.70 -0.67 1.23
C GLN A 81 -11.46 0.33 0.37
N ALA A 82 -11.13 1.63 0.45
CA ALA A 82 -11.75 2.66 -0.38
C ALA A 82 -11.43 2.48 -1.88
N LEU A 83 -10.29 1.86 -2.21
CA LEU A 83 -9.88 1.51 -3.58
C LEU A 83 -10.34 0.11 -4.02
N GLY A 84 -11.05 -0.63 -3.17
CA GLY A 84 -11.49 -1.98 -3.45
C GLY A 84 -10.34 -2.98 -3.57
N ARG A 85 -9.28 -2.78 -2.78
CA ARG A 85 -8.11 -3.68 -2.68
C ARG A 85 -7.91 -4.13 -1.24
N GLN A 86 -7.69 -5.43 -1.08
CA GLN A 86 -7.40 -6.04 0.20
C GLN A 86 -5.97 -5.69 0.62
N VAL A 87 -5.85 -5.19 1.85
CA VAL A 87 -4.55 -4.91 2.50
C VAL A 87 -4.26 -6.01 3.50
N LEU A 88 -3.22 -6.79 3.22
CA LEU A 88 -2.68 -7.80 4.12
C LEU A 88 -1.69 -7.13 5.07
N VAL A 89 -1.98 -7.21 6.37
CA VAL A 89 -1.12 -6.64 7.40
C VAL A 89 -0.27 -7.76 8.00
N PHE A 90 1.04 -7.57 7.97
CA PHE A 90 2.02 -8.46 8.59
C PHE A 90 2.65 -7.72 9.75
N ASN A 91 2.46 -8.23 10.96
CA ASN A 91 3.16 -7.73 12.15
C ASN A 91 4.56 -8.33 12.16
N CYS A 92 5.59 -7.49 12.09
CA CYS A 92 6.97 -7.95 12.07
C CYS A 92 7.54 -8.05 13.48
N ASP A 93 8.09 -9.22 13.82
CA ASP A 93 8.84 -9.46 15.05
C ASP A 93 10.23 -10.04 14.76
N GLU A 94 11.06 -10.17 15.79
CA GLU A 94 12.43 -10.71 15.70
C GLU A 94 12.47 -12.20 15.31
N ALA A 95 11.34 -12.92 15.37
CA ALA A 95 11.26 -14.34 15.02
C ALA A 95 11.00 -14.58 13.53
N ILE A 96 10.68 -13.53 12.76
CA ILE A 96 10.49 -13.64 11.31
C ILE A 96 11.83 -13.85 10.60
N ASP A 97 11.92 -14.96 9.88
CA ASP A 97 13.07 -15.29 9.04
C ASP A 97 12.92 -14.75 7.60
N VAL A 98 14.06 -14.59 6.93
CA VAL A 98 14.13 -14.12 5.53
C VAL A 98 13.26 -14.98 4.62
N GLN A 99 13.26 -16.31 4.80
CA GLN A 99 12.52 -17.22 3.92
C GLN A 99 11.00 -17.03 4.01
N SER A 100 10.45 -16.78 5.20
CA SER A 100 9.02 -16.48 5.35
C SER A 100 8.65 -15.17 4.67
N MET A 101 9.47 -14.13 4.82
CA MET A 101 9.24 -12.85 4.15
C MET A 101 9.34 -12.93 2.63
N CYS A 102 10.29 -13.72 2.10
CA CYS A 102 10.39 -13.99 0.66
C CYS A 102 9.10 -14.63 0.12
N ARG A 103 8.54 -15.60 0.86
CA ARG A 103 7.27 -16.26 0.50
C ARG A 103 6.11 -15.26 0.52
N ILE A 104 6.07 -14.38 1.52
CA ILE A 104 5.08 -13.31 1.60
C ILE A 104 5.19 -12.36 0.40
N PHE A 105 6.38 -11.85 0.09
CA PHE A 105 6.60 -10.97 -1.06
C PHE A 105 6.23 -11.63 -2.38
N THR A 106 6.62 -12.90 -2.57
CA THR A 106 6.24 -13.67 -3.75
C THR A 106 4.72 -13.78 -3.87
N GLY A 107 4.03 -14.10 -2.77
CA GLY A 107 2.56 -14.15 -2.73
C GLY A 107 1.90 -12.81 -3.04
N LEU A 108 2.44 -11.69 -2.53
CA LEU A 108 1.93 -10.35 -2.81
C LEU A 108 2.10 -9.97 -4.28
N VAL A 109 3.27 -10.24 -4.87
CA VAL A 109 3.56 -9.94 -6.27
C VAL A 109 2.70 -10.78 -7.21
N MET A 110 2.54 -12.08 -6.94
CA MET A 110 1.68 -12.95 -7.74
C MET A 110 0.19 -12.63 -7.59
N GLY A 111 -0.24 -12.24 -6.38
CA GLY A 111 -1.63 -11.94 -6.08
C GLY A 111 -2.05 -10.51 -6.42
N GLY A 112 -1.11 -9.59 -6.65
CA GLY A 112 -1.40 -8.16 -6.87
C GLY A 112 -2.03 -7.45 -5.67
N ALA A 113 -1.92 -8.04 -4.48
CA ALA A 113 -2.49 -7.53 -3.23
C ALA A 113 -1.57 -6.48 -2.58
N TRP A 114 -2.12 -5.69 -1.67
CA TRP A 114 -1.33 -4.70 -0.93
C TRP A 114 -0.80 -5.32 0.37
N GLY A 115 0.52 -5.25 0.57
CA GLY A 115 1.16 -5.64 1.82
C GLY A 115 1.45 -4.42 2.69
N CYS A 116 1.07 -4.47 3.97
CA CYS A 116 1.43 -3.49 4.98
C CYS A 116 2.23 -4.19 6.07
N PHE A 117 3.49 -3.81 6.23
CA PHE A 117 4.41 -4.39 7.20
C PHE A 117 4.47 -3.47 8.42
N ASP A 118 3.82 -3.89 9.51
CA ASP A 118 3.84 -3.17 10.77
C ASP A 118 5.10 -3.54 11.57
N GLU A 119 5.60 -2.60 12.35
CA GLU A 119 6.81 -2.77 13.18
C GLU A 119 8.04 -3.29 12.41
N PHE A 120 8.18 -2.95 11.11
CA PHE A 120 9.30 -3.38 10.24
C PHE A 120 10.69 -3.07 10.82
N ASN A 121 10.78 -2.06 11.68
CA ASN A 121 11.99 -1.68 12.41
C ASN A 121 12.34 -2.60 13.60
N ARG A 122 11.57 -3.65 13.88
CA ARG A 122 11.86 -4.67 14.91
C ARG A 122 12.58 -5.91 14.36
N LEU A 123 12.76 -6.00 13.04
CA LEU A 123 13.51 -7.08 12.42
C LEU A 123 15.00 -6.95 12.74
N ASP A 124 15.69 -8.09 12.83
CA ASP A 124 17.15 -8.13 12.94
C ASP A 124 17.79 -7.38 11.76
N GLU A 125 18.90 -6.69 11.99
CA GLU A 125 19.63 -5.92 10.98
C GLU A 125 20.03 -6.80 9.78
N GLU A 126 20.40 -8.06 10.01
CA GLU A 126 20.75 -9.00 8.93
C GLU A 126 19.55 -9.30 8.03
N VAL A 127 18.37 -9.53 8.64
CA VAL A 127 17.11 -9.79 7.93
C VAL A 127 16.68 -8.54 7.18
N LEU A 128 16.73 -7.38 7.82
CA LEU A 128 16.37 -6.10 7.23
C LEU A 128 17.20 -5.78 5.98
N SER A 129 18.51 -6.04 6.04
CA SER A 129 19.43 -5.84 4.92
C SER A 129 19.07 -6.71 3.72
N ALA A 130 18.80 -8.01 3.94
CA ALA A 130 18.38 -8.93 2.89
C ALA A 130 17.03 -8.52 2.27
N LEU A 131 16.06 -8.14 3.09
CA LEU A 131 14.73 -7.71 2.61
C LEU A 131 14.78 -6.41 1.83
N SER A 132 15.65 -5.48 2.20
CA SER A 132 15.80 -4.20 1.50
C SER A 132 16.20 -4.42 0.03
N GLN A 133 17.10 -5.37 -0.24
CA GLN A 133 17.48 -5.73 -1.60
C GLN A 133 16.30 -6.31 -2.39
N GLN A 134 15.50 -7.18 -1.78
CA GLN A 134 14.32 -7.75 -2.44
C GLN A 134 13.23 -6.70 -2.73
N ILE A 135 12.95 -5.82 -1.78
CA ILE A 135 12.00 -4.73 -1.96
C ILE A 135 12.46 -3.83 -3.12
N GLN A 136 13.77 -3.53 -3.20
CA GLN A 136 14.32 -2.73 -4.28
C GLN A 136 14.12 -3.40 -5.65
N VAL A 137 14.33 -4.71 -5.76
CA VAL A 137 14.08 -5.46 -7.01
C VAL A 137 12.61 -5.37 -7.43
N ILE A 138 11.68 -5.55 -6.49
CA ILE A 138 10.23 -5.44 -6.74
C ILE A 138 9.87 -4.01 -7.18
N GLN A 139 10.34 -2.99 -6.47
CA GLN A 139 10.07 -1.59 -6.82
C GLN A 139 10.64 -1.21 -8.19
N THR A 140 11.85 -1.66 -8.50
CA THR A 140 12.49 -1.42 -9.81
C THR A 140 11.68 -2.04 -10.93
N ALA A 141 11.16 -3.26 -10.72
CA ALA A 141 10.30 -3.90 -11.69
C ALA A 141 8.96 -3.17 -11.90
N ILE A 142 8.34 -2.68 -10.83
CA ILE A 142 7.11 -1.87 -10.90
C ILE A 142 7.35 -0.58 -11.69
N LEU A 143 8.44 0.13 -11.39
CA LEU A 143 8.83 1.36 -12.08
C LEU A 143 9.05 1.13 -13.58
N ASN A 144 9.72 0.03 -13.92
CA ASN A 144 9.99 -0.35 -15.32
C ASN A 144 8.79 -1.01 -16.02
N LYS A 145 7.67 -1.22 -15.31
CA LYS A 145 6.49 -1.96 -15.79
C LYS A 145 6.87 -3.33 -16.36
N ALA A 146 7.84 -3.99 -15.72
CA ALA A 146 8.31 -5.30 -16.12
C ALA A 146 7.23 -6.37 -15.87
N SER A 147 7.06 -7.29 -16.82
CA SER A 147 6.06 -8.37 -16.69
C SER A 147 6.50 -9.51 -15.77
N ASN A 148 7.81 -9.64 -15.54
CA ASN A 148 8.41 -10.71 -14.72
C ASN A 148 9.43 -10.11 -13.75
N VAL A 149 9.48 -10.68 -12.54
CA VAL A 149 10.42 -10.29 -11.47
C VAL A 149 11.01 -11.56 -10.87
N ILE A 150 12.31 -11.55 -10.59
CA ILE A 150 13.01 -12.65 -9.92
C ILE A 150 13.31 -12.16 -8.50
N ILE A 151 12.71 -12.80 -7.50
CA ILE A 151 12.81 -12.48 -6.07
C ILE A 151 13.50 -13.64 -5.35
#